data_AF-A0A367JB29-F1
#
_entry.id   AF-A0A367JB29-F1
#
_cell.length_a   1.000
_cell.length_b   1.000
_cell.length_c   1.000
_cell.angle_alpha   90.00
_cell.angle_beta   90.00
_cell.angle_gamma   90.00
#
_symmetry.space_group_name_H-M   'P 1'
#
loop_
_entity.id
_entity.type
_entity.pdbx_description
1 polymer ?
#
loop_
_entity_poly.entity_id
_entity_poly.type
_entity_poly.pdbx_seq_one_letter_code
_entity_poly.pdbx_strand_id
1 'polypeptide(L)'
;YERKWEIDSLASFISLSYRYWEASGDNSFVNNSVWIDAVDSILTTIKKQQEPTFNETTGEPLPTDYKFFQTTDRPTETQFLLGRGQPVKYTGMVKSLFRPSDDATLYPFFIPGNAMLSVELGHLAQLLNSSSSRSNSKIQGFTSDSLRLSKQIRDAIYKYGIVDHPTYGKVFAYEVDGYGSSLIMDDANVPSLLSLSLIGFLDQNDIIYQNTRRLVWSRDNPYFFSGPRGSGIGGPHVGLNYAWPMSQIVRILTSSNDNEIKEALDTILASTDNTGLIHESLNVYTNSGGDNNSGYTRSWFAWANGLFGQAILKIANERPYLIFKP
;
A
#
# COMPACT_ATOMS: atom_id res chain seq x y z
N TYR A 1 -6.75 16.72 -9.42
CA TYR A 1 -7.90 16.19 -10.15
C TYR A 1 -8.91 15.71 -9.13
N GLU A 2 -8.51 14.79 -8.26
CA GLU A 2 -9.24 14.41 -7.06
C GLU A 2 -8.45 14.85 -5.81
N ARG A 3 -9.09 14.84 -4.63
CA ARG A 3 -8.47 15.23 -3.37
C ARG A 3 -8.80 14.21 -2.28
N LYS A 4 -8.79 12.90 -2.56
CA LYS A 4 -8.87 11.84 -1.55
C LYS A 4 -7.56 11.77 -0.76
N TRP A 5 -7.66 11.60 0.56
CA TRP A 5 -6.48 11.53 1.44
C TRP A 5 -6.01 10.08 1.56
N GLU A 6 -4.88 9.82 0.91
CA GLU A 6 -4.17 8.55 0.89
C GLU A 6 -2.77 8.74 1.43
N ILE A 7 -2.43 7.96 2.46
CA ILE A 7 -1.12 8.02 3.11
C ILE A 7 0.02 7.66 2.14
N ASP A 8 -0.20 6.73 1.22
CA ASP A 8 0.79 6.24 0.26
C ASP A 8 1.11 7.26 -0.85
N SER A 9 0.22 8.23 -1.11
CA SER A 9 0.52 9.36 -2.00
C SER A 9 1.75 10.15 -1.51
N LEU A 10 1.87 10.37 -0.20
CA LEU A 10 3.04 11.06 0.38
C LEU A 10 4.26 10.13 0.45
N ALA A 11 4.05 8.86 0.79
CA ALA A 11 5.13 7.89 0.83
C ALA A 11 5.77 7.69 -0.56
N SER A 12 4.96 7.69 -1.62
CA SER A 12 5.42 7.56 -3.01
C SER A 12 6.30 8.73 -3.47
N PHE A 13 5.99 9.97 -3.05
CA PHE A 13 6.84 11.13 -3.31
C PHE A 13 8.24 10.97 -2.69
N ILE A 14 8.28 10.49 -1.43
CA ILE A 14 9.54 10.22 -0.73
C ILE A 14 10.29 9.08 -1.41
N SER A 15 9.60 7.98 -1.73
CA SER A 15 10.16 6.81 -2.40
C SER A 15 10.82 7.18 -3.73
N LEU A 16 10.16 7.98 -4.55
CA LEU A 16 10.72 8.46 -5.82
C LEU A 16 11.97 9.32 -5.59
N SER A 17 11.92 10.25 -4.64
CA SER A 17 13.06 11.12 -4.30
C SER A 17 14.27 10.29 -3.85
N TYR A 18 14.06 9.32 -2.96
CA TYR A 18 15.11 8.44 -2.45
C TYR A 18 15.66 7.53 -3.55
N ARG A 19 14.80 6.83 -4.30
CA ARG A 19 15.23 5.90 -5.35
C ARG A 19 15.98 6.58 -6.47
N TYR A 20 15.58 7.80 -6.85
CA TYR A 20 16.32 8.60 -7.82
C TYR A 20 17.72 8.91 -7.31
N TRP A 21 17.85 9.38 -6.06
CA TRP A 21 19.15 9.65 -5.45
C TRP A 21 20.00 8.38 -5.30
N GLU A 22 19.42 7.27 -4.85
CA GLU A 22 20.13 6.00 -4.67
C GLU A 22 20.68 5.46 -6.00
N ALA A 23 19.91 5.60 -7.08
CA ALA A 23 20.32 5.13 -8.41
C ALA A 23 21.32 6.05 -9.13
N SER A 24 21.25 7.37 -8.90
CA SER A 24 22.03 8.36 -9.66
C SER A 24 23.15 9.03 -8.87
N GLY A 25 23.08 9.02 -7.54
CA GLY A 25 23.91 9.82 -6.65
C GLY A 25 23.54 11.31 -6.60
N ASP A 26 22.60 11.77 -7.41
CA ASP A 26 22.20 13.18 -7.49
C ASP A 26 21.23 13.55 -6.34
N ASN A 27 21.66 14.47 -5.48
CA ASN A 27 20.84 15.06 -4.41
C ASN A 27 20.67 16.58 -4.56
N SER A 28 20.95 17.14 -5.74
CA SER A 28 20.87 18.59 -6.00
C SER A 28 19.48 19.15 -5.72
N PHE A 29 18.42 18.35 -5.94
CA PHE A 29 17.03 18.70 -5.68
C PHE A 29 16.72 18.93 -4.19
N VAL A 30 17.51 18.39 -3.25
CA VAL A 30 17.30 18.55 -1.80
C VAL A 30 17.48 20.00 -1.35
N ASN A 31 18.22 20.80 -2.13
CA ASN A 31 18.38 22.25 -1.90
C ASN A 31 17.30 23.09 -2.56
N ASN A 32 16.42 22.49 -3.37
CA ASN A 32 15.34 23.21 -4.01
C ASN A 32 14.26 23.59 -2.99
N SER A 33 13.91 24.87 -2.91
CA SER A 33 12.92 25.37 -1.95
C SER A 33 11.56 24.70 -2.09
N VAL A 34 11.11 24.39 -3.31
CA VAL A 34 9.83 23.72 -3.56
C VAL A 34 9.85 22.29 -2.99
N TRP A 35 10.96 21.58 -3.12
CA TRP A 35 11.11 20.25 -2.55
C TRP A 35 11.14 20.31 -1.01
N ILE A 36 11.86 21.28 -0.44
CA ILE A 36 11.91 21.52 1.01
C ILE A 36 10.50 21.82 1.56
N ASP A 37 9.72 22.66 0.88
CA ASP A 37 8.36 23.01 1.29
C ASP A 37 7.40 21.82 1.15
N ALA A 38 7.61 20.96 0.14
CA ALA A 38 6.88 19.71 0.01
C ALA A 38 7.15 18.76 1.20
N VAL A 39 8.43 18.58 1.59
CA VAL A 39 8.81 17.77 2.76
C VAL A 39 8.23 18.36 4.05
N ASP A 40 8.26 19.68 4.23
CA ASP A 40 7.65 20.36 5.37
C ASP A 40 6.15 20.06 5.48
N SER A 41 5.46 20.14 4.34
CA SER A 41 4.02 19.89 4.22
C SER A 41 3.70 18.42 4.52
N ILE A 42 4.53 17.49 4.04
CA ILE A 42 4.39 16.05 4.32
C ILE A 42 4.53 15.78 5.82
N LEU A 43 5.62 16.24 6.45
CA LEU A 43 5.86 16.00 7.88
C LEU A 43 4.79 16.67 8.76
N THR A 44 4.32 17.85 8.36
CA THR A 44 3.21 18.54 9.04
C THR A 44 1.91 17.76 8.91
N THR A 45 1.59 17.25 7.71
CA THR A 45 0.38 16.47 7.45
C THR A 45 0.39 15.17 8.25
N ILE A 46 1.53 14.46 8.27
CA ILE A 46 1.72 13.24 9.05
C ILE A 46 1.38 13.47 10.52
N LYS A 47 1.97 14.50 11.14
CA LYS A 47 1.72 14.82 12.56
C LYS A 47 0.25 15.12 12.84
N LYS A 48 -0.41 15.91 11.98
CA LYS A 48 -1.85 16.21 12.10
C LYS A 48 -2.72 14.96 11.97
N GLN A 49 -2.35 14.07 11.05
CA GLN A 49 -3.08 12.82 10.82
C GLN A 49 -2.76 11.73 11.88
N GLN A 50 -1.88 12.00 12.86
CA GLN A 50 -1.75 11.15 14.06
C GLN A 50 -2.73 11.54 15.18
N GLU A 51 -3.38 12.70 15.10
CA GLU A 51 -4.25 13.18 16.18
C GLU A 51 -5.46 12.24 16.41
N PRO A 52 -5.79 11.94 17.68
CA PRO A 52 -6.95 11.11 18.00
C PRO A 52 -8.26 11.83 17.65
N THR A 53 -9.37 11.09 17.67
CA THR A 53 -10.68 11.71 17.42
C THR A 53 -11.18 12.53 18.60
N PHE A 54 -10.88 12.09 19.82
CA PHE A 54 -11.34 12.73 21.04
C PHE A 54 -10.15 13.15 21.91
N ASN A 55 -10.33 14.23 22.66
CA ASN A 55 -9.42 14.62 23.72
C ASN A 55 -9.46 13.57 24.83
N GLU A 56 -8.31 13.05 25.23
CA GLU A 56 -8.24 11.94 26.20
C GLU A 56 -8.68 12.35 27.62
N THR A 57 -8.62 13.64 27.96
CA THR A 57 -9.00 14.17 29.28
C THR A 57 -10.46 14.58 29.34
N THR A 58 -10.96 15.32 28.34
CA THR A 58 -12.34 15.86 28.35
C THR A 58 -13.35 14.94 27.66
N GLY A 59 -12.90 14.04 26.77
CA GLY A 59 -13.76 13.22 25.92
C GLY A 59 -14.38 13.99 24.75
N GLU A 60 -14.11 15.28 24.60
CA GLU A 60 -14.66 16.10 23.52
C GLU A 60 -13.99 15.79 22.17
N PRO A 61 -14.73 15.85 21.05
CA PRO A 61 -14.15 15.63 19.73
C PRO A 61 -13.17 16.75 19.37
N LEU A 62 -11.97 16.37 18.94
CA LEU A 62 -10.98 17.31 18.43
C LEU A 62 -11.37 17.82 17.03
N PRO A 63 -11.00 19.05 16.64
CA PRO A 63 -11.14 19.50 15.25
C PRO A 63 -10.36 18.56 14.31
N THR A 64 -10.75 18.54 13.03
CA THR A 64 -10.01 17.83 11.98
C THR A 64 -9.75 18.79 10.83
N ASP A 65 -8.50 18.86 10.39
CA ASP A 65 -8.07 19.78 9.34
C ASP A 65 -8.51 19.35 7.94
N TYR A 66 -8.77 18.05 7.77
CA TYR A 66 -9.17 17.48 6.50
C TYR A 66 -10.49 16.71 6.68
N LYS A 67 -11.41 16.97 5.75
CA LYS A 67 -12.67 16.26 5.57
C LYS A 67 -12.89 16.04 4.08
N PHE A 68 -13.47 14.90 3.73
CA PHE A 68 -13.86 14.60 2.37
C PHE A 68 -15.30 14.14 2.31
N PHE A 69 -16.10 14.77 1.47
CA PHE A 69 -17.47 14.34 1.23
C PHE A 69 -17.76 14.45 -0.27
N GLN A 70 -18.37 13.40 -0.81
CA GLN A 70 -18.85 13.37 -2.18
C GLN A 70 -20.24 12.73 -2.21
N THR A 71 -21.11 13.26 -3.06
CA THR A 71 -22.39 12.64 -3.41
C THR A 71 -22.14 11.50 -4.39
N THR A 72 -22.45 10.28 -3.98
CA THR A 72 -22.12 9.06 -4.72
C THR A 72 -23.08 7.94 -4.30
N ASP A 73 -23.32 6.97 -5.18
CA ASP A 73 -24.06 5.74 -4.90
C ASP A 73 -23.14 4.59 -4.43
N ARG A 74 -21.83 4.79 -4.49
CA ARG A 74 -20.81 3.85 -4.01
C ARG A 74 -20.36 4.23 -2.59
N PRO A 75 -20.60 3.38 -1.57
CA PRO A 75 -20.22 3.69 -0.20
C PRO A 75 -18.72 3.93 0.02
N THR A 76 -17.87 3.35 -0.83
CA THR A 76 -16.41 3.51 -0.77
C THR A 76 -15.91 4.85 -1.31
N GLU A 77 -16.75 5.62 -2.00
CA GLU A 77 -16.38 6.89 -2.64
C GLU A 77 -16.61 8.12 -1.74
N THR A 78 -16.95 7.93 -0.47
CA THR A 78 -17.20 9.01 0.50
C THR A 78 -16.84 8.58 1.92
N GLN A 79 -16.85 9.52 2.87
CA GLN A 79 -16.39 9.27 4.23
C GLN A 79 -17.50 9.43 5.27
N PHE A 80 -17.43 8.60 6.32
CA PHE A 80 -18.31 8.64 7.48
C PHE A 80 -18.24 9.99 8.21
N LEU A 81 -19.25 10.25 9.05
CA LEU A 81 -19.27 11.37 10.00
C LEU A 81 -19.03 12.74 9.34
N LEU A 82 -19.84 13.05 8.32
CA LEU A 82 -19.76 14.31 7.56
C LEU A 82 -18.36 14.55 6.98
N GLY A 83 -17.79 13.48 6.45
CA GLY A 83 -16.51 13.51 5.77
C GLY A 83 -15.27 13.39 6.66
N ARG A 84 -15.44 13.22 7.97
CA ARG A 84 -14.33 13.07 8.92
C ARG A 84 -13.60 11.72 8.78
N GLY A 85 -14.33 10.67 8.42
CA GLY A 85 -13.90 9.28 8.60
C GLY A 85 -14.27 8.74 9.99
N GLN A 86 -14.05 7.44 10.20
CA GLN A 86 -14.38 6.77 11.46
C GLN A 86 -13.50 7.26 12.63
N PRO A 87 -13.99 7.20 13.88
CA PRO A 87 -13.21 7.56 15.06
C PRO A 87 -11.98 6.68 15.26
N VAL A 88 -10.92 7.27 15.82
CA VAL A 88 -9.68 6.57 16.18
C VAL A 88 -9.14 7.00 17.55
N LYS A 89 -8.44 6.08 18.22
CA LYS A 89 -7.61 6.35 19.40
C LYS A 89 -6.17 6.67 18.99
N TYR A 90 -5.44 7.43 19.79
CA TYR A 90 -4.03 7.69 19.50
C TYR A 90 -3.22 6.37 19.56
N THR A 91 -2.52 6.06 18.48
CA THR A 91 -1.65 4.87 18.36
C THR A 91 -0.21 5.23 18.03
N GLY A 92 0.03 6.40 17.43
CA GLY A 92 1.27 6.76 16.76
C GLY A 92 1.28 6.43 15.26
N MET A 93 0.29 5.69 14.75
CA MET A 93 0.05 5.57 13.31
C MET A 93 -0.64 6.81 12.76
N VAL A 94 -0.61 6.94 11.43
CA VAL A 94 -1.19 8.03 10.66
C VAL A 94 -2.49 7.54 10.05
N LYS A 95 -3.57 8.30 10.22
CA LYS A 95 -4.85 8.04 9.58
C LYS A 95 -4.69 8.13 8.05
N SER A 96 -5.29 7.22 7.31
CA SER A 96 -5.63 7.35 5.90
C SER A 96 -7.15 7.35 5.80
N LEU A 97 -7.73 8.22 4.96
CA LEU A 97 -9.19 8.12 4.71
C LEU A 97 -9.47 7.17 3.57
N PHE A 98 -8.56 7.08 2.60
CA PHE A 98 -8.69 6.18 1.45
C PHE A 98 -7.47 5.26 1.35
N ARG A 99 -7.67 4.14 0.67
CA ARG A 99 -6.67 3.13 0.31
C ARG A 99 -6.02 3.51 -1.03
N PRO A 100 -4.93 2.87 -1.44
CA PRO A 100 -4.37 3.02 -2.79
C PRO A 100 -5.30 2.53 -3.93
N SER A 101 -6.48 1.98 -3.59
CA SER A 101 -7.57 1.67 -4.52
C SER A 101 -8.56 2.82 -4.71
N ASP A 102 -8.30 3.99 -4.11
CA ASP A 102 -9.21 5.13 -4.00
C ASP A 102 -10.50 4.85 -3.20
N ASP A 103 -10.63 3.67 -2.57
CA ASP A 103 -11.76 3.30 -1.70
C ASP A 103 -11.55 3.77 -0.25
N ALA A 104 -12.63 4.19 0.41
CA ALA A 104 -12.62 4.57 1.80
C ALA A 104 -12.16 3.43 2.72
N THR A 105 -11.26 3.74 3.65
CA THR A 105 -10.89 2.83 4.75
C THR A 105 -12.08 2.62 5.67
N LEU A 106 -12.25 1.40 6.20
CA LEU A 106 -13.19 1.14 7.28
C LEU A 106 -12.61 1.59 8.62
N TYR A 107 -11.36 1.23 8.91
CA TYR A 107 -10.63 1.78 10.05
C TYR A 107 -9.44 2.61 9.57
N PRO A 108 -9.31 3.90 9.97
CA PRO A 108 -8.35 4.80 9.34
C PRO A 108 -6.87 4.45 9.51
N PHE A 109 -6.47 3.59 10.46
CA PHE A 109 -5.08 3.11 10.50
C PHE A 109 -4.89 1.93 9.55
N PHE A 110 -4.78 2.28 8.28
CA PHE A 110 -4.42 1.40 7.18
C PHE A 110 -2.97 0.92 7.33
N ILE A 111 -2.78 -0.37 7.63
CA ILE A 111 -1.49 -0.95 8.04
C ILE A 111 -0.46 -0.93 6.90
N PRO A 112 -0.74 -1.43 5.68
CA PRO A 112 0.21 -1.36 4.57
C PRO A 112 0.72 0.05 4.25
N GLY A 113 -0.18 1.03 4.22
CA GLY A 113 0.20 2.43 3.97
C GLY A 113 1.07 3.03 5.08
N ASN A 114 0.77 2.73 6.34
CA ASN A 114 1.63 3.11 7.47
C ASN A 114 3.00 2.41 7.40
N ALA A 115 3.03 1.15 6.96
CA ALA A 115 4.25 0.39 6.78
C ALA A 115 5.15 1.05 5.73
N MET A 116 4.60 1.36 4.54
CA MET A 116 5.29 2.08 3.48
C MET A 116 5.80 3.44 3.97
N LEU A 117 4.96 4.24 4.63
CA LEU A 117 5.36 5.53 5.15
C LEU A 117 6.51 5.41 6.17
N SER A 118 6.48 4.41 7.05
CA SER A 118 7.53 4.21 8.04
C SER A 118 8.89 3.92 7.39
N VAL A 119 8.92 3.12 6.31
CA VAL A 119 10.13 2.83 5.55
C VAL A 119 10.62 4.09 4.86
N GLU A 120 9.72 4.78 4.15
CA GLU A 120 10.11 5.93 3.35
C GLU A 120 10.56 7.13 4.21
N LEU A 121 10.01 7.32 5.41
CA LEU A 121 10.57 8.29 6.36
C LEU A 121 11.99 7.96 6.81
N GLY A 122 12.33 6.66 6.91
CA GLY A 122 13.72 6.22 7.16
C GLY A 122 14.63 6.57 5.98
N HIS A 123 14.17 6.30 4.76
CA HIS A 123 14.84 6.67 3.52
C HIS A 123 15.03 8.18 3.37
N LEU A 124 14.02 8.99 3.70
CA LEU A 124 14.12 10.44 3.71
C LEU A 124 15.23 10.91 4.64
N ALA A 125 15.29 10.36 5.86
CA ALA A 125 16.37 10.70 6.79
C ALA A 125 17.75 10.31 6.26
N GLN A 126 17.88 9.16 5.59
CA GLN A 126 19.13 8.73 4.95
C GLN A 126 19.55 9.67 3.82
N LEU A 127 18.62 10.05 2.94
CA LEU A 127 18.84 11.03 1.86
C LEU A 127 19.28 12.39 2.41
N LEU A 128 18.55 12.92 3.40
CA LEU A 128 18.88 14.21 3.99
C LEU A 128 20.24 14.18 4.70
N ASN A 129 20.57 13.05 5.35
CA ASN A 129 21.88 12.83 5.90
C ASN A 129 22.95 12.72 4.82
N SER A 130 22.74 12.18 3.63
CA SER A 130 23.82 12.11 2.63
C SER A 130 24.11 13.45 1.94
N SER A 131 23.20 14.42 2.04
CA SER A 131 23.30 15.72 1.38
C SER A 131 24.42 16.62 1.93
N SER A 132 24.99 17.46 1.07
CA SER A 132 25.91 18.54 1.49
C SER A 132 25.21 19.63 2.32
N SER A 133 23.88 19.60 2.37
CA SER A 133 22.98 20.53 3.05
C SER A 133 22.84 20.27 4.55
N ARG A 134 23.65 19.37 5.13
CA ARG A 134 23.65 19.06 6.57
C ARG A 134 23.77 20.28 7.48
N SER A 135 24.33 21.39 7.01
CA SER A 135 24.46 22.63 7.79
C SER A 135 23.16 23.45 7.89
N ASN A 136 22.13 23.12 7.08
CA ASN A 136 20.83 23.79 7.13
C ASN A 136 20.00 23.25 8.31
N SER A 137 19.65 24.12 9.25
CA SER A 137 18.89 23.75 10.46
C SER A 137 17.50 23.18 10.17
N LYS A 138 16.82 23.63 9.10
CA LYS A 138 15.52 23.08 8.67
C LYS A 138 15.68 21.62 8.22
N ILE A 139 16.73 21.33 7.45
CA ILE A 139 17.05 19.96 7.00
C ILE A 139 17.40 19.06 8.19
N GLN A 140 18.18 19.54 9.16
CA GLN A 140 18.46 18.78 10.39
C GLN A 140 17.18 18.45 11.18
N GLY A 141 16.26 19.40 11.25
CA GLY A 141 14.93 19.20 11.84
C GLY A 141 14.15 18.10 11.12
N PHE A 142 14.09 18.15 9.78
CA PHE A 142 13.43 17.13 8.96
C PHE A 142 14.02 15.75 9.13
N THR A 143 15.35 15.62 9.15
CA THR A 143 16.03 14.34 9.39
C THR A 143 15.61 13.76 10.73
N SER A 144 15.66 14.56 11.79
CA SER A 144 15.35 14.13 13.16
C SER A 144 13.88 13.72 13.30
N ASP A 145 12.97 14.50 12.74
CA ASP A 145 11.55 14.20 12.72
C ASP A 145 11.24 12.94 11.93
N SER A 146 11.87 12.75 10.77
CA SER A 146 11.66 11.59 9.90
C SER A 146 12.10 10.30 10.59
N LEU A 147 13.27 10.27 11.25
CA LEU A 147 13.73 9.13 12.03
C LEU A 147 12.77 8.80 13.19
N ARG A 148 12.35 9.83 13.93
CA ARG A 148 11.43 9.67 15.07
C ARG A 148 10.08 9.12 14.61
N LEU A 149 9.50 9.68 13.55
CA LEU A 149 8.21 9.26 13.00
C LEU A 149 8.29 7.86 12.38
N SER A 150 9.36 7.56 11.63
CA SER A 150 9.62 6.22 11.08
C SER A 150 9.56 5.16 12.18
N LYS A 151 10.34 5.36 13.27
CA LYS A 151 10.35 4.44 14.40
C LYS A 151 9.00 4.36 15.11
N GLN A 152 8.38 5.51 15.39
CA GLN A 152 7.10 5.58 16.09
C GLN A 152 5.98 4.83 15.35
N ILE A 153 5.86 5.05 14.04
CA ILE A 153 4.85 4.39 13.21
C ILE A 153 5.12 2.89 13.14
N ARG A 154 6.38 2.48 12.94
CA ARG A 154 6.78 1.07 12.94
C ARG A 154 6.41 0.38 14.26
N ASP A 155 6.79 0.96 15.40
CA ASP A 155 6.47 0.40 16.71
C ASP A 155 4.96 0.31 16.93
N ALA A 156 4.19 1.30 16.45
CA ALA A 156 2.74 1.31 16.53
C ALA A 156 2.09 0.21 15.67
N ILE A 157 2.62 -0.06 14.46
CA ILE A 157 2.17 -1.19 13.63
C ILE A 157 2.35 -2.51 14.37
N TYR A 158 3.52 -2.77 14.96
CA TYR A 158 3.75 -4.01 15.70
C TYR A 158 2.89 -4.11 16.97
N LYS A 159 2.56 -2.98 17.61
CA LYS A 159 1.75 -2.96 18.82
C LYS A 159 0.25 -3.12 18.56
N TYR A 160 -0.27 -2.49 17.51
CA TYR A 160 -1.71 -2.38 17.27
C TYR A 160 -2.19 -3.11 16.00
N GLY A 161 -1.30 -3.33 15.03
CA GLY A 161 -1.63 -3.93 13.75
C GLY A 161 -1.49 -5.45 13.69
N ILE A 162 -0.95 -6.11 14.73
CA ILE A 162 -0.87 -7.57 14.80
C ILE A 162 -2.04 -8.13 15.59
N VAL A 163 -2.70 -9.14 15.03
CA VAL A 163 -3.82 -9.85 15.65
C VAL A 163 -3.55 -11.35 15.73
N ASP A 164 -4.14 -12.01 16.73
CA ASP A 164 -4.12 -13.47 16.85
C ASP A 164 -5.29 -14.07 16.05
N HIS A 165 -5.01 -14.53 14.82
CA HIS A 165 -6.00 -15.19 13.97
C HIS A 165 -6.17 -16.66 14.35
N PRO A 166 -7.41 -17.18 14.44
CA PRO A 166 -7.67 -18.56 14.90
C PRO A 166 -6.96 -19.64 14.08
N THR A 167 -6.84 -19.46 12.77
CA THR A 167 -6.21 -20.43 11.85
C THR A 167 -4.71 -20.18 11.58
N TYR A 168 -4.29 -18.91 11.44
CA TYR A 168 -2.96 -18.56 10.93
C TYR A 168 -1.99 -18.10 12.02
N GLY A 169 -2.44 -17.99 13.28
CA GLY A 169 -1.66 -17.42 14.37
C GLY A 169 -1.53 -15.90 14.22
N LYS A 170 -0.38 -15.34 14.59
CA LYS A 170 -0.15 -13.88 14.48
C LYS A 170 -0.09 -13.46 13.02
N VAL A 171 -0.94 -12.52 12.65
CA VAL A 171 -1.01 -11.91 11.31
C VAL A 171 -1.13 -10.38 11.43
N PHE A 172 -0.78 -9.66 10.38
CA PHE A 172 -1.10 -8.25 10.27
C PHE A 172 -2.57 -8.09 9.86
N ALA A 173 -3.31 -7.23 10.56
CA ALA A 173 -4.60 -6.72 10.10
C ALA A 173 -4.41 -5.75 8.94
N TYR A 174 -5.42 -5.60 8.09
CA TYR A 174 -5.40 -4.63 7.00
C TYR A 174 -5.60 -3.20 7.51
N GLU A 175 -6.53 -3.03 8.44
CA GLU A 175 -6.92 -1.75 9.04
C GLU A 175 -7.26 -1.93 10.52
N VAL A 176 -6.94 -0.93 11.35
CA VAL A 176 -7.29 -0.88 12.78
C VAL A 176 -7.72 0.53 13.21
N ASP A 177 -8.37 0.65 14.37
CA ASP A 177 -8.88 1.93 14.90
C ASP A 177 -8.18 2.41 16.19
N GLY A 178 -7.36 1.55 16.80
CA GLY A 178 -6.72 1.79 18.09
C GLY A 178 -7.62 1.58 19.32
N TYR A 179 -8.91 1.31 19.13
CA TYR A 179 -9.85 0.87 20.17
C TYR A 179 -9.84 -0.65 20.36
N GLY A 180 -9.36 -1.39 19.36
CA GLY A 180 -9.26 -2.85 19.38
C GLY A 180 -9.96 -3.52 18.20
N SER A 181 -10.63 -2.75 17.34
CA SER A 181 -11.21 -3.28 16.10
C SER A 181 -10.11 -3.52 15.07
N SER A 182 -10.27 -4.58 14.30
CA SER A 182 -9.36 -4.95 13.23
C SER A 182 -10.13 -5.50 12.03
N LEU A 183 -9.67 -5.14 10.84
CA LEU A 183 -10.18 -5.66 9.57
C LEU A 183 -9.21 -6.69 9.02
N ILE A 184 -9.71 -7.90 8.75
CA ILE A 184 -8.93 -9.01 8.20
C ILE A 184 -9.30 -9.19 6.73
N MET A 185 -8.42 -8.70 5.86
CA MET A 185 -8.51 -8.81 4.40
C MET A 185 -7.14 -8.47 3.79
N ASP A 186 -7.07 -8.47 2.47
CA ASP A 186 -6.07 -7.69 1.73
C ASP A 186 -6.69 -7.16 0.44
N ASP A 187 -6.06 -6.13 -0.12
CA ASP A 187 -6.42 -5.51 -1.39
C ASP A 187 -5.27 -5.66 -2.40
N ALA A 188 -5.57 -5.64 -3.69
CA ALA A 188 -4.56 -5.81 -4.73
C ALA A 188 -3.65 -4.59 -4.92
N ASN A 189 -4.13 -3.39 -4.61
CA ASN A 189 -3.37 -2.16 -4.81
C ASN A 189 -2.19 -2.08 -3.84
N VAL A 190 -1.01 -1.68 -4.34
CA VAL A 190 0.21 -1.51 -3.52
C VAL A 190 0.24 -0.09 -2.94
N PRO A 191 0.51 0.10 -1.64
CA PRO A 191 0.93 -0.91 -0.67
C PRO A 191 -0.21 -1.82 -0.17
N SER A 192 0.05 -3.13 -0.10
CA SER A 192 -0.84 -4.16 0.44
C SER A 192 -0.13 -5.00 1.50
N LEU A 193 -0.86 -5.87 2.23
CA LEU A 193 -0.23 -6.80 3.16
C LEU A 193 0.69 -7.78 2.43
N LEU A 194 0.28 -8.24 1.24
CA LEU A 194 1.11 -9.07 0.38
C LEU A 194 2.44 -8.37 -0.01
N SER A 195 2.43 -7.06 -0.18
CA SER A 195 3.60 -6.28 -0.62
C SER A 195 4.53 -5.82 0.50
N LEU A 196 4.29 -6.17 1.78
CA LEU A 196 5.09 -5.65 2.91
C LEU A 196 6.60 -5.90 2.79
N SER A 197 6.99 -7.07 2.28
CA SER A 197 8.41 -7.39 2.01
C SER A 197 8.94 -6.62 0.79
N LEU A 198 8.14 -6.46 -0.27
CA LEU A 198 8.50 -5.71 -1.48
C LEU A 198 8.79 -4.24 -1.18
N ILE A 199 8.00 -3.61 -0.30
CA ILE A 199 8.21 -2.21 0.12
C ILE A 199 9.29 -2.06 1.19
N GLY A 200 9.99 -3.14 1.57
CA GLY A 200 11.11 -3.10 2.52
C GLY A 200 10.71 -2.94 3.99
N PHE A 201 9.45 -3.19 4.37
CA PHE A 201 9.03 -3.05 5.76
C PHE A 201 9.57 -4.18 6.65
N LEU A 202 9.68 -5.39 6.10
CA LEU A 202 10.12 -6.58 6.83
C LEU A 202 10.83 -7.55 5.89
N ASP A 203 11.56 -8.50 6.48
CA ASP A 203 12.18 -9.59 5.72
C ASP A 203 11.11 -10.50 5.12
N GLN A 204 11.37 -11.01 3.92
CA GLN A 204 10.46 -11.94 3.24
C GLN A 204 10.17 -13.20 4.07
N ASN A 205 11.07 -13.61 4.97
CA ASN A 205 10.93 -14.79 5.82
C ASN A 205 10.39 -14.46 7.22
N ASP A 206 9.97 -13.22 7.49
CA ASP A 206 9.32 -12.87 8.76
C ASP A 206 8.11 -13.77 8.99
N ILE A 207 8.03 -14.37 10.18
CA ILE A 207 7.03 -15.40 10.49
C ILE A 207 5.59 -14.83 10.46
N ILE A 208 5.41 -13.58 10.90
CA ILE A 208 4.10 -12.92 10.91
C ILE A 208 3.70 -12.56 9.49
N TYR A 209 4.65 -12.08 8.67
CA TYR A 209 4.43 -11.88 7.25
C TYR A 209 4.07 -13.17 6.54
N GLN A 210 4.76 -14.28 6.79
CA GLN A 210 4.44 -15.57 6.16
C GLN A 210 3.07 -16.10 6.59
N ASN A 211 2.67 -15.91 7.84
CA ASN A 211 1.30 -16.21 8.29
C ASN A 211 0.28 -15.34 7.55
N THR A 212 0.56 -14.03 7.45
CA THR A 212 -0.30 -13.06 6.76
C THR A 212 -0.41 -13.40 5.28
N ARG A 213 0.70 -13.71 4.61
CA ARG A 213 0.76 -14.12 3.20
C ARG A 213 -0.14 -15.33 2.93
N ARG A 214 -0.08 -16.36 3.79
CA ARG A 214 -0.96 -17.53 3.68
C ARG A 214 -2.42 -17.19 3.88
N LEU A 215 -2.74 -16.31 4.83
CA LEU A 215 -4.09 -15.81 5.06
C LEU A 215 -4.62 -15.06 3.83
N VAL A 216 -3.89 -14.06 3.37
CA VAL A 216 -4.36 -13.14 2.32
C VAL A 216 -4.47 -13.82 0.95
N TRP A 217 -3.71 -14.89 0.73
CA TRP A 217 -3.76 -15.75 -0.46
C TRP A 217 -4.64 -17.00 -0.25
N SER A 218 -5.72 -16.88 0.53
CA SER A 218 -6.67 -17.95 0.81
C SER A 218 -8.10 -17.43 0.82
N ARG A 219 -9.08 -18.33 0.87
CA ARG A 219 -10.51 -17.97 1.00
C ARG A 219 -10.88 -17.32 2.34
N ASP A 220 -9.96 -17.26 3.30
CA ASP A 220 -10.15 -16.50 4.54
C ASP A 220 -9.93 -14.99 4.34
N ASN A 221 -9.32 -14.59 3.21
CA ASN A 221 -9.42 -13.22 2.71
C ASN A 221 -10.71 -13.08 1.88
N PRO A 222 -11.67 -12.21 2.28
CA PRO A 222 -12.92 -12.03 1.54
C PRO A 222 -12.74 -11.52 0.10
N TYR A 223 -11.57 -10.97 -0.23
CA TYR A 223 -11.24 -10.46 -1.56
C TYR A 223 -10.22 -11.32 -2.32
N PHE A 224 -9.93 -12.53 -1.83
CA PHE A 224 -9.25 -13.54 -2.64
C PHE A 224 -10.25 -14.33 -3.47
N PHE A 225 -10.07 -14.32 -4.79
CA PHE A 225 -10.96 -15.00 -5.73
C PHE A 225 -10.18 -16.07 -6.50
N SER A 226 -10.83 -17.21 -6.76
CA SER A 226 -10.28 -18.30 -7.55
C SER A 226 -11.39 -18.98 -8.33
N GLY A 227 -11.25 -19.03 -9.66
CA GLY A 227 -12.20 -19.62 -10.57
C GLY A 227 -11.53 -20.16 -11.84
N PRO A 228 -12.31 -20.68 -12.81
CA PRO A 228 -11.77 -21.31 -14.03
C PRO A 228 -10.87 -20.41 -14.89
N ARG A 229 -11.03 -19.09 -14.82
CA ARG A 229 -10.23 -18.12 -15.60
C ARG A 229 -8.97 -17.64 -14.87
N GLY A 230 -8.79 -17.98 -13.60
CA GLY A 230 -7.62 -17.55 -12.82
C GLY A 230 -7.89 -17.38 -11.33
N SER A 231 -6.90 -16.85 -10.63
CA SER A 231 -7.00 -16.53 -9.21
C SER A 231 -6.22 -15.27 -8.86
N GLY A 232 -6.51 -14.67 -7.71
CA GLY A 232 -5.78 -13.54 -7.18
C GLY A 232 -6.58 -12.76 -6.15
N ILE A 233 -5.93 -11.76 -5.57
CA ILE A 233 -6.58 -10.78 -4.69
C ILE A 233 -7.19 -9.69 -5.57
N GLY A 234 -8.39 -9.27 -5.24
CA GLY A 234 -9.05 -8.09 -5.80
C GLY A 234 -9.26 -7.02 -4.74
N GLY A 235 -10.49 -6.53 -4.64
CA GLY A 235 -10.88 -5.51 -3.67
C GLY A 235 -12.34 -5.13 -3.85
N PRO A 236 -12.89 -4.25 -2.98
CA PRO A 236 -14.25 -3.78 -3.12
C PRO A 236 -14.45 -2.85 -4.34
N HIS A 237 -13.38 -2.25 -4.88
CA HIS A 237 -13.44 -1.24 -5.95
C HIS A 237 -14.24 -1.68 -7.20
N VAL A 238 -13.91 -2.86 -7.74
CA VAL A 238 -14.62 -3.45 -8.90
C VAL A 238 -15.74 -4.39 -8.45
N GLY A 239 -15.55 -5.05 -7.31
CA GLY A 239 -16.51 -5.96 -6.69
C GLY A 239 -16.12 -7.43 -6.78
N LEU A 240 -17.07 -8.29 -6.39
CA LEU A 240 -16.83 -9.72 -6.21
C LEU A 240 -16.45 -10.41 -7.53
N ASN A 241 -15.59 -11.44 -7.41
CA ASN A 241 -15.06 -12.26 -8.50
C ASN A 241 -14.02 -11.60 -9.41
N TYR A 242 -13.72 -10.31 -9.21
CA TYR A 242 -12.70 -9.61 -10.00
C TYR A 242 -11.35 -9.66 -9.29
N ALA A 243 -10.49 -10.60 -9.70
CA ALA A 243 -9.11 -10.67 -9.24
C ALA A 243 -8.25 -9.69 -10.05
N TRP A 244 -7.29 -9.04 -9.42
CA TRP A 244 -6.43 -8.07 -10.08
C TRP A 244 -5.09 -8.73 -10.42
N PRO A 245 -4.65 -8.70 -11.70
CA PRO A 245 -3.34 -9.21 -12.09
C PRO A 245 -2.18 -8.63 -11.26
N MET A 246 -2.34 -7.41 -10.75
CA MET A 246 -1.39 -6.77 -9.82
C MET A 246 -1.05 -7.64 -8.61
N SER A 247 -2.02 -8.35 -8.04
CA SER A 247 -1.79 -9.25 -6.90
C SER A 247 -0.86 -10.43 -7.24
N GLN A 248 -0.98 -10.98 -8.46
CA GLN A 248 -0.08 -12.03 -8.96
C GLN A 248 1.32 -11.47 -9.25
N ILE A 249 1.42 -10.24 -9.74
CA ILE A 249 2.71 -9.57 -9.95
C ILE A 249 3.42 -9.37 -8.60
N VAL A 250 2.70 -8.91 -7.58
CA VAL A 250 3.25 -8.80 -6.22
C VAL A 250 3.64 -10.18 -5.68
N ARG A 251 2.83 -11.23 -5.92
CA ARG A 251 3.14 -12.61 -5.53
C ARG A 251 4.48 -13.07 -6.12
N ILE A 252 4.76 -12.77 -7.39
CA ILE A 252 6.06 -13.01 -8.05
C ILE A 252 7.17 -12.24 -7.32
N LEU A 253 7.00 -10.93 -7.17
CA LEU A 253 8.02 -10.03 -6.60
C LEU A 253 8.38 -10.36 -5.14
N THR A 254 7.50 -11.09 -4.45
CA THR A 254 7.62 -11.47 -3.04
C THR A 254 7.71 -12.97 -2.83
N SER A 255 8.04 -13.75 -3.88
CA SER A 255 8.29 -15.18 -3.79
C SER A 255 9.76 -15.53 -4.02
N SER A 256 10.22 -16.57 -3.33
CA SER A 256 11.50 -17.23 -3.59
C SER A 256 11.32 -18.62 -4.21
N ASN A 257 10.08 -19.06 -4.43
CA ASN A 257 9.73 -20.38 -4.94
C ASN A 257 9.45 -20.31 -6.46
N ASP A 258 10.27 -21.02 -7.24
CA ASP A 258 10.19 -21.02 -8.71
C ASP A 258 8.84 -21.51 -9.24
N ASN A 259 8.21 -22.48 -8.59
CA ASN A 259 6.90 -22.99 -9.01
C ASN A 259 5.82 -21.94 -8.76
N GLU A 260 5.87 -21.23 -7.63
CA GLU A 260 4.94 -20.14 -7.32
C GLU A 260 5.09 -18.99 -8.32
N ILE A 261 6.33 -18.61 -8.64
CA ILE A 261 6.63 -17.57 -9.62
C ILE A 261 6.08 -17.96 -11.00
N LYS A 262 6.31 -19.20 -11.42
CA LYS A 262 5.83 -19.71 -12.70
C LYS A 262 4.30 -19.77 -12.77
N GLU A 263 3.64 -20.27 -11.73
CA GLU A 263 2.18 -20.34 -11.65
C GLU A 263 1.55 -18.93 -11.73
N ALA A 264 2.10 -17.96 -11.01
CA ALA A 264 1.64 -16.58 -11.05
C ALA A 264 1.86 -15.95 -12.44
N LEU A 265 3.01 -16.20 -13.08
CA LEU A 265 3.30 -15.73 -14.43
C LEU A 265 2.35 -16.35 -15.46
N ASP A 266 2.14 -17.66 -15.42
CA ASP A 266 1.21 -18.38 -16.31
C ASP A 266 -0.23 -17.84 -16.14
N THR A 267 -0.64 -17.55 -14.91
CA THR A 267 -1.95 -16.94 -14.62
C THR A 267 -2.08 -15.56 -15.26
N ILE A 268 -1.05 -14.70 -15.13
CA ILE A 268 -1.05 -13.37 -15.74
C ILE A 268 -1.16 -13.49 -17.28
N LEU A 269 -0.32 -14.32 -17.90
CA LEU A 269 -0.30 -14.47 -19.36
C LEU A 269 -1.63 -14.99 -19.92
N ALA A 270 -2.30 -15.89 -19.19
CA ALA A 270 -3.62 -16.40 -19.56
C ALA A 270 -4.76 -15.37 -19.41
N SER A 271 -4.54 -14.28 -18.66
CA SER A 271 -5.54 -13.26 -18.34
C SER A 271 -5.48 -11.97 -19.19
N THR A 272 -4.60 -11.93 -20.20
CA THR A 272 -4.39 -10.72 -21.03
C THR A 272 -5.48 -10.49 -22.07
N ASP A 273 -6.39 -11.46 -22.29
CA ASP A 273 -7.42 -11.43 -23.34
C ASP A 273 -6.87 -10.99 -24.73
N ASN A 274 -5.65 -11.44 -25.06
CA ASN A 274 -4.89 -11.16 -26.28
C ASN A 274 -4.49 -9.70 -26.52
N THR A 275 -4.62 -8.81 -25.53
CA THR A 275 -4.20 -7.40 -25.67
C THR A 275 -2.69 -7.23 -25.54
N GLY A 276 -2.00 -8.20 -24.91
CA GLY A 276 -0.59 -8.08 -24.56
C GLY A 276 -0.32 -7.07 -23.43
N LEU A 277 -1.37 -6.60 -22.74
CA LEU A 277 -1.29 -5.65 -21.63
C LEU A 277 -1.82 -6.27 -20.35
N ILE A 278 -1.46 -5.65 -19.23
CA ILE A 278 -2.01 -5.96 -17.91
C ILE A 278 -3.23 -5.08 -17.66
N HIS A 279 -4.37 -5.73 -17.42
CA HIS A 279 -5.63 -5.08 -17.05
C HIS A 279 -5.68 -4.77 -15.55
N GLU A 280 -6.64 -3.92 -15.13
CA GLU A 280 -6.87 -3.66 -13.70
C GLU A 280 -7.39 -4.92 -13.00
N SER A 281 -8.44 -5.52 -13.54
CA SER A 281 -9.06 -6.71 -12.96
C SER A 281 -9.61 -7.66 -14.01
N LEU A 282 -9.78 -8.94 -13.63
CA LEU A 282 -10.35 -10.02 -14.43
C LEU A 282 -11.42 -10.75 -13.62
N ASN A 283 -12.60 -10.96 -14.21
CA ASN A 283 -13.59 -11.85 -13.64
C ASN A 283 -13.13 -13.32 -13.73
N VAL A 284 -12.95 -13.97 -12.58
CA VAL A 284 -12.39 -15.33 -12.52
C VAL A 284 -13.34 -16.44 -12.98
N TYR A 285 -14.62 -16.14 -13.24
CA TYR A 285 -15.65 -17.13 -13.62
C TYR A 285 -16.19 -16.95 -15.04
N THR A 286 -16.36 -15.72 -15.51
CA THR A 286 -17.00 -15.44 -16.81
C THR A 286 -16.18 -14.46 -17.63
N ASN A 287 -16.28 -14.56 -18.96
CA ASN A 287 -15.74 -13.60 -19.94
C ASN A 287 -16.76 -12.50 -20.31
N SER A 288 -17.70 -12.22 -19.40
CA SER A 288 -18.73 -11.19 -19.51
C SER A 288 -18.67 -10.26 -18.30
N GLY A 289 -19.26 -9.07 -18.40
CA GLY A 289 -19.10 -7.99 -17.42
C GLY A 289 -17.83 -7.17 -17.65
N GLY A 290 -17.44 -6.36 -16.67
CA GLY A 290 -16.32 -5.42 -16.82
C GLY A 290 -16.58 -4.37 -17.91
N ASP A 291 -15.51 -3.82 -18.44
CA ASP A 291 -15.58 -2.78 -19.48
C ASP A 291 -16.00 -3.40 -20.82
N ASN A 292 -17.04 -2.84 -21.43
CA ASN A 292 -17.57 -3.30 -22.72
C ASN A 292 -17.86 -4.81 -22.77
N ASN A 293 -18.25 -5.41 -21.63
CA ASN A 293 -18.57 -6.83 -21.50
C ASN A 293 -17.39 -7.79 -21.81
N SER A 294 -16.15 -7.33 -21.63
CA SER A 294 -14.93 -8.10 -21.90
C SER A 294 -14.54 -9.11 -20.81
N GLY A 295 -15.16 -9.00 -19.62
CA GLY A 295 -14.78 -9.76 -18.44
C GLY A 295 -13.51 -9.24 -17.75
N TYR A 296 -13.00 -8.06 -18.12
CA TYR A 296 -11.93 -7.34 -17.44
C TYR A 296 -12.24 -5.83 -17.33
N THR A 297 -11.49 -5.09 -16.51
CA THR A 297 -11.57 -3.61 -16.43
C THR A 297 -10.23 -2.97 -16.81
N ARG A 298 -10.31 -1.76 -17.39
CA ARG A 298 -9.20 -0.92 -17.86
C ARG A 298 -8.22 -1.66 -18.79
N SER A 299 -8.48 -1.56 -20.09
CA SER A 299 -7.58 -2.05 -21.13
C SER A 299 -6.20 -1.38 -21.13
N TRP A 300 -6.07 -0.19 -20.55
CA TRP A 300 -4.82 0.54 -20.45
C TRP A 300 -4.55 1.00 -19.00
N PHE A 301 -3.70 0.24 -18.31
CA PHE A 301 -3.28 0.55 -16.95
C PHE A 301 -1.75 0.56 -16.81
N ALA A 302 -1.16 1.72 -17.08
CA ALA A 302 0.30 1.89 -17.19
C ALA A 302 1.06 1.49 -15.92
N TRP A 303 0.47 1.68 -14.74
CA TRP A 303 1.08 1.26 -13.47
C TRP A 303 1.26 -0.26 -13.41
N ALA A 304 0.20 -1.03 -13.67
CA ALA A 304 0.29 -2.50 -13.67
C ALA A 304 1.26 -3.02 -14.75
N ASN A 305 1.27 -2.40 -15.93
CA ASN A 305 2.25 -2.71 -16.98
C ASN A 305 3.70 -2.47 -16.51
N GLY A 306 3.97 -1.34 -15.86
CA GLY A 306 5.29 -1.01 -15.32
C GLY A 306 5.73 -1.98 -14.21
N LEU A 307 4.82 -2.32 -13.30
CA LEU A 307 5.08 -3.28 -12.22
C LEU A 307 5.36 -4.69 -12.78
N PHE A 308 4.65 -5.11 -13.83
CA PHE A 308 4.94 -6.37 -14.53
C PHE A 308 6.33 -6.34 -15.19
N GLY A 309 6.69 -5.23 -15.83
CA GLY A 309 8.04 -5.04 -16.36
C GLY A 309 9.12 -5.21 -15.28
N GLN A 310 8.91 -4.64 -14.09
CA GLN A 310 9.80 -4.83 -12.94
C GLN A 310 9.90 -6.31 -12.52
N ALA A 311 8.79 -7.05 -12.49
CA ALA A 311 8.78 -8.47 -12.18
C ALA A 311 9.56 -9.30 -13.22
N ILE A 312 9.37 -9.03 -14.51
CA ILE A 312 10.12 -9.70 -15.59
C ILE A 312 11.61 -9.39 -15.49
N LEU A 313 12.01 -8.14 -15.22
CA LEU A 313 13.42 -7.78 -15.02
C LEU A 313 14.03 -8.51 -13.81
N LYS A 314 13.29 -8.62 -12.70
CA LYS A 314 13.73 -9.41 -11.54
C LYS A 314 13.93 -10.88 -11.89
N ILE A 315 12.97 -11.49 -12.59
CA ILE A 315 13.08 -12.89 -13.04
C ILE A 315 14.28 -13.04 -14.00
N ALA A 316 14.44 -12.16 -14.98
CA ALA A 316 15.56 -12.20 -15.91
C ALA A 316 16.92 -12.16 -15.19
N ASN A 317 17.04 -11.33 -14.14
CA ASN A 317 18.27 -11.16 -13.39
C ASN A 317 18.56 -12.34 -12.44
N GLU A 318 17.56 -12.85 -11.74
CA GLU A 318 17.75 -13.84 -10.66
C GLU A 318 17.45 -15.28 -11.08
N ARG A 319 16.52 -15.47 -12.03
CA ARG A 319 15.96 -16.77 -12.44
C ARG A 319 15.74 -16.81 -13.97
N PRO A 320 16.75 -16.51 -14.81
CA PRO A 320 16.57 -16.41 -16.25
C PRO A 320 16.00 -17.69 -16.89
N TYR A 321 16.28 -18.86 -16.31
CA TYR A 321 15.77 -20.17 -16.75
C TYR A 321 14.25 -20.32 -16.68
N LEU A 322 13.53 -19.41 -15.99
CA LEU A 322 12.07 -19.43 -15.96
C LEU A 322 11.43 -18.80 -17.20
N ILE A 323 12.13 -17.92 -17.91
CA ILE A 323 11.54 -17.12 -19.01
C ILE A 323 12.36 -17.14 -20.31
N PHE A 324 13.65 -17.45 -20.24
CA PHE A 324 14.49 -17.67 -21.41
C PHE A 324 14.59 -19.17 -21.67
N LYS A 325 14.54 -19.55 -22.95
CA LYS A 325 14.88 -20.92 -23.36
C LYS A 325 16.35 -21.18 -23.00
N PRO A 326 16.70 -22.42 -22.61
CA PRO A 326 18.09 -22.82 -22.36
C PRO A 326 19.03 -22.49 -23.52
#